data_AF-A0A0N5AGM6-F1
#
_entry.id   AF-A0A0N5AGM6-F1
#
_cell.length_a   1.000
_cell.length_b   1.000
_cell.length_c   1.000
_cell.angle_alpha   90.00
_cell.angle_beta   90.00
_cell.angle_gamma   90.00
#
_symmetry.space_group_name_H-M   'P 1'
#
loop_
_entity.id
_entity.type
_entity.pdbx_description
1 polymer ?
#
loop_
_entity_poly.entity_id
_entity_poly.type
_entity_poly.pdbx_seq_one_letter_code
_entity_poly.pdbx_strand_id
1 'polypeptide(L)'
;LDSFILVFRRRLLLLLSVIHLTLSQSRQYRPTGPLTPDFQEWLIANGYESENFDRPDVGPSGSFGGRTKKNQQPVIFVHGTADAALHIQPPMATGWSRSIQYFMEQNYTSAELYATTWGETWASGSIVDAHSTIHTCTNLMYLRKFVRAVLDYTGARKVDIIAHSFAVPLMRKVLKGGGLIATDGNCSIGPPLTDRVDTFLGIAGANYGLCMCQLAQTIPAWCNALDGYYPGYTCEDQILCGYPDGECKQKNYSAFLEGLNNDPTREAEHVYAMWSDVDETLLFRGMTWGKPTSRIPGMNGRWVSDRNSHIAMKDLTELRQYEAVAHHSI
;
A
#
# COMPACT_ATOMS: atom_id res chain seq x y z
N LEU A 1 -8.07 13.20 -70.11
CA LEU A 1 -8.19 13.67 -68.70
C LEU A 1 -9.22 12.86 -67.88
N ASP A 2 -10.15 12.13 -68.51
CA ASP A 2 -11.21 11.42 -67.78
C ASP A 2 -10.85 10.04 -67.19
N SER A 3 -9.80 9.36 -67.67
CA SER A 3 -9.38 8.07 -67.08
C SER A 3 -8.56 8.20 -65.80
N PHE A 4 -7.90 9.34 -65.56
CA PHE A 4 -7.07 9.54 -64.36
C PHE A 4 -7.91 9.88 -63.11
N ILE A 5 -9.06 10.52 -63.29
CA ILE A 5 -9.96 10.94 -62.19
C ILE A 5 -10.72 9.73 -61.60
N LEU A 6 -11.02 8.72 -62.41
CA LEU A 6 -11.78 7.54 -61.96
C LEU A 6 -10.95 6.60 -61.06
N VAL A 7 -9.65 6.45 -61.35
CA VAL A 7 -8.73 5.62 -60.56
C VAL A 7 -8.43 6.25 -59.19
N PHE A 8 -8.36 7.58 -59.13
CA PHE A 8 -8.14 8.31 -57.88
C PHE A 8 -9.35 8.22 -56.93
N ARG A 9 -10.58 8.28 -57.45
CA ARG A 9 -11.81 8.11 -56.65
C ARG A 9 -11.95 6.70 -56.07
N ARG A 10 -11.58 5.64 -56.79
CA ARG A 10 -11.63 4.26 -56.28
C ARG A 10 -10.58 3.98 -55.19
N ARG A 11 -9.38 4.58 -55.28
CA ARG A 11 -8.35 4.44 -54.24
C ARG A 11 -8.69 5.24 -52.98
N LEU A 12 -9.32 6.41 -53.10
CA LEU A 12 -9.75 7.20 -51.94
C LEU A 12 -10.89 6.52 -51.16
N LEU A 13 -11.81 5.83 -51.84
CA LEU A 13 -12.89 5.06 -51.20
C LEU A 13 -12.39 3.77 -50.53
N LEU A 14 -11.34 3.13 -51.05
CA LEU A 14 -10.65 2.00 -50.41
C LEU A 14 -9.80 2.43 -49.21
N LEU A 15 -9.20 3.62 -49.24
CA LEU A 15 -8.54 4.20 -48.06
C LEU A 15 -9.54 4.61 -46.97
N LEU A 16 -10.74 5.08 -47.33
CA LEU A 16 -11.79 5.42 -46.37
C LEU A 16 -12.50 4.19 -45.78
N SER A 17 -12.51 3.04 -46.47
CA SER A 17 -13.10 1.79 -45.96
C SER A 17 -12.12 0.94 -45.14
N VAL A 18 -10.82 1.22 -45.19
CA VAL A 18 -9.80 0.60 -44.30
C VAL A 18 -9.58 1.43 -43.01
N ILE A 19 -10.13 2.65 -42.93
CA ILE A 19 -10.13 3.50 -41.72
C ILE A 19 -11.46 3.33 -40.90
N HIS A 20 -12.11 2.18 -41.05
CA HIS A 20 -13.11 1.70 -40.10
C HIS A 20 -12.59 0.44 -39.36
N LEU A 21 -11.28 0.41 -39.08
CA LEU A 21 -10.84 -0.20 -37.82
C LEU A 21 -11.48 0.63 -36.71
N THR A 22 -12.56 0.10 -36.17
CA THR A 22 -13.10 0.45 -34.88
C THR A 22 -11.94 0.57 -33.90
N LEU A 23 -11.52 1.79 -33.59
CA LEU A 23 -10.97 2.07 -32.27
C LEU A 23 -12.13 1.78 -31.32
N SER A 24 -12.26 0.50 -30.94
CA SER A 24 -12.71 0.20 -29.60
C SER A 24 -11.64 0.79 -28.70
N GLN A 25 -11.77 2.08 -28.38
CA GLN A 25 -11.24 2.57 -27.12
C GLN A 25 -11.95 1.70 -26.10
N SER A 26 -11.29 0.62 -25.66
CA SER A 26 -11.64 -0.02 -24.40
C SER A 26 -11.72 1.14 -23.42
N ARG A 27 -12.94 1.50 -23.02
CA ARG A 27 -13.18 2.56 -22.05
C ARG A 27 -12.43 2.08 -20.82
N GLN A 28 -11.24 2.62 -20.58
CA GLN A 28 -10.40 2.16 -19.48
C GLN A 28 -11.19 2.50 -18.23
N TYR A 29 -11.80 1.48 -17.62
CA TYR A 29 -12.66 1.65 -16.48
C TYR A 29 -11.77 2.12 -15.35
N ARG A 30 -11.89 3.40 -15.00
CA ARG A 30 -11.21 3.94 -13.83
C ARG A 30 -12.08 3.59 -12.63
N PRO A 31 -11.57 2.87 -11.64
CA PRO A 31 -12.29 2.68 -10.39
C PRO A 31 -12.63 4.05 -9.80
N THR A 32 -13.90 4.24 -9.45
CA THR A 32 -14.39 5.47 -8.84
C THR A 32 -14.90 5.18 -7.44
N GLY A 33 -14.43 5.95 -6.47
CA GLY A 33 -14.99 5.98 -5.13
C GLY A 33 -16.13 7.00 -5.01
N PRO A 34 -16.52 7.38 -3.78
CA PRO A 34 -16.03 6.84 -2.50
C PRO A 34 -16.55 5.41 -2.22
N LEU A 35 -16.50 4.96 -0.97
CA LEU A 35 -17.22 3.76 -0.51
C LEU A 35 -18.67 3.75 -1.01
N THR A 36 -19.26 2.58 -1.27
CA THR A 36 -20.65 2.51 -1.72
C THR A 36 -21.61 3.01 -0.63
N PRO A 37 -22.79 3.55 -1.01
CA PRO A 37 -23.81 3.95 -0.02
C PRO A 37 -24.15 2.85 0.98
N ASP A 38 -24.28 1.60 0.52
CA ASP A 38 -24.56 0.45 1.38
C ASP A 38 -23.51 0.27 2.49
N PHE A 39 -22.23 0.40 2.16
CA PHE A 39 -21.18 0.27 3.18
C PHE A 39 -21.14 1.49 4.10
N GLN A 40 -21.32 2.71 3.58
CA GLN A 40 -21.39 3.92 4.41
C GLN A 40 -22.55 3.86 5.41
N GLU A 41 -23.74 3.46 4.97
CA GLU A 41 -24.91 3.26 5.83
C GLU A 41 -24.64 2.19 6.90
N TRP A 42 -24.00 1.08 6.50
CA TRP A 42 -23.60 0.05 7.46
C TRP A 42 -22.59 0.57 8.49
N LEU A 43 -21.59 1.36 8.07
CA LEU A 43 -20.60 1.95 8.98
C LEU A 43 -21.27 2.84 10.03
N ILE A 44 -22.17 3.72 9.60
CA ILE A 44 -22.96 4.57 10.51
C ILE A 44 -23.77 3.71 11.48
N ALA A 45 -24.50 2.71 10.97
CA ALA A 45 -25.34 1.83 11.79
C ALA A 45 -24.54 0.98 12.80
N ASN A 46 -23.24 0.79 12.59
CA ASN A 46 -22.35 0.00 13.44
C ASN A 46 -21.34 0.85 14.23
N GLY A 47 -21.56 2.16 14.34
CA GLY A 47 -20.79 3.06 15.21
C GLY A 47 -19.42 3.47 14.67
N TYR A 48 -19.19 3.36 13.36
CA TYR A 48 -17.97 3.81 12.69
C TYR A 48 -18.08 5.23 12.09
N GLU A 49 -19.17 5.97 12.35
CA GLU A 49 -19.38 7.31 11.76
C GLU A 49 -18.19 8.25 12.05
N SER A 50 -17.62 8.18 13.25
CA SER A 50 -16.52 9.05 13.69
C SER A 50 -15.20 8.75 13.00
N GLU A 51 -15.08 7.58 12.35
CA GLU A 51 -13.85 7.22 11.65
C GLU A 51 -13.74 7.86 10.27
N ASN A 52 -14.84 8.31 9.66
CA ASN A 52 -14.80 9.03 8.37
C ASN A 52 -14.02 8.27 7.27
N PHE A 53 -14.25 6.96 7.13
CA PHE A 53 -13.55 6.09 6.17
C PHE A 53 -13.84 6.42 4.70
N ASP A 54 -14.92 7.14 4.42
CA ASP A 54 -15.27 7.58 3.07
C ASP A 54 -14.41 8.76 2.59
N ARG A 55 -13.77 9.50 3.53
CA ARG A 55 -12.80 10.59 3.27
C ARG A 55 -13.34 11.66 2.32
N PRO A 56 -14.46 12.32 2.66
CA PRO A 56 -15.09 13.33 1.81
C PRO A 56 -14.21 14.55 1.55
N ASP A 57 -13.24 14.82 2.43
CA ASP A 57 -12.23 15.87 2.26
C ASP A 57 -11.29 15.62 1.06
N VAL A 58 -11.07 14.35 0.70
CA VAL A 58 -10.30 13.94 -0.49
C VAL A 58 -11.21 13.82 -1.73
N GLY A 59 -12.52 13.72 -1.52
CA GLY A 59 -13.52 13.57 -2.57
C GLY A 59 -13.62 12.14 -3.12
N PRO A 60 -13.99 11.94 -4.41
CA PRO A 60 -14.24 10.62 -4.98
C PRO A 60 -13.05 9.65 -4.97
N SER A 61 -11.84 10.14 -4.70
CA SER A 61 -10.63 9.33 -4.60
C SER A 61 -10.24 8.96 -3.18
N GLY A 62 -11.01 9.42 -2.18
CA GLY A 62 -10.72 9.21 -0.76
C GLY A 62 -10.87 7.77 -0.30
N SER A 63 -11.67 6.97 -0.99
CA SER A 63 -11.99 5.60 -0.59
C SER A 63 -12.55 4.77 -1.75
N PHE A 64 -12.59 3.44 -1.59
CA PHE A 64 -13.18 2.53 -2.55
C PHE A 64 -13.69 1.26 -1.86
N GLY A 65 -14.79 0.72 -2.34
CA GLY A 65 -15.31 -0.58 -1.90
C GLY A 65 -16.68 -0.51 -1.24
N GLY A 66 -17.30 -1.67 -1.11
CA GLY A 66 -18.67 -1.81 -0.65
C GLY A 66 -19.50 -2.67 -1.60
N ARG A 67 -20.40 -3.44 -1.00
CA ARG A 67 -21.15 -4.49 -1.69
C ARG A 67 -22.31 -3.91 -2.46
N THR A 68 -22.63 -4.63 -3.54
CA THR A 68 -23.96 -4.61 -4.16
C THR A 68 -24.63 -5.99 -4.05
N LYS A 69 -23.85 -7.06 -3.82
CA LYS A 69 -24.24 -8.44 -3.46
C LYS A 69 -23.11 -9.10 -2.63
N LYS A 70 -23.38 -10.21 -1.93
CA LYS A 70 -22.37 -10.97 -1.14
C LYS A 70 -21.50 -11.84 -2.07
N ASN A 71 -20.16 -11.73 -2.03
CA ASN A 71 -19.21 -12.72 -2.57
C ASN A 71 -17.74 -12.47 -2.14
N GLN A 72 -16.90 -13.48 -2.44
CA GLN A 72 -15.45 -13.75 -2.24
C GLN A 72 -14.73 -13.19 -0.98
N GLN A 73 -13.45 -13.56 -0.83
CA GLN A 73 -12.57 -13.06 0.24
C GLN A 73 -12.17 -11.60 -0.06
N PRO A 74 -12.33 -10.66 0.89
CA PRO A 74 -11.99 -9.27 0.64
C PRO A 74 -10.49 -9.01 0.62
N VAL A 75 -10.06 -8.08 -0.24
CA VAL A 75 -8.71 -7.55 -0.34
C VAL A 75 -8.73 -6.08 0.10
N ILE A 76 -7.87 -5.75 1.06
CA ILE A 76 -7.72 -4.40 1.61
C ILE A 76 -6.39 -3.82 1.12
N PHE A 77 -6.46 -2.68 0.45
CA PHE A 77 -5.29 -1.96 -0.05
C PHE A 77 -4.95 -0.78 0.87
N VAL A 78 -3.69 -0.67 1.28
CA VAL A 78 -3.23 0.34 2.25
C VAL A 78 -2.03 1.11 1.69
N HIS A 79 -2.28 2.35 1.27
CA HIS A 79 -1.31 3.19 0.57
C HIS A 79 -0.18 3.70 1.49
N GLY A 80 0.92 4.16 0.91
CA GLY A 80 2.04 4.78 1.64
C GLY A 80 1.77 6.22 2.11
N THR A 81 2.75 6.86 2.75
CA THR A 81 2.59 8.26 3.20
C THR A 81 2.32 9.20 2.02
N ALA A 82 1.51 10.25 2.24
CA ALA A 82 1.14 11.27 1.26
C ALA A 82 0.41 10.79 -0.03
N ASP A 83 0.11 9.50 -0.14
CA ASP A 83 -0.71 8.91 -1.20
C ASP A 83 -2.21 8.90 -0.80
N ALA A 84 -3.07 8.26 -1.59
CA ALA A 84 -4.50 8.14 -1.32
C ALA A 84 -5.07 6.75 -1.67
N ALA A 85 -6.33 6.50 -1.34
CA ALA A 85 -6.99 5.25 -1.69
C ALA A 85 -7.05 5.05 -3.22
N LEU A 86 -7.45 6.09 -3.95
CA LEU A 86 -7.47 6.11 -5.41
C LEU A 86 -6.67 7.28 -5.96
N HIS A 87 -6.55 7.33 -7.28
CA HIS A 87 -5.76 8.33 -7.99
C HIS A 87 -6.32 9.74 -7.80
N ILE A 88 -5.48 10.66 -7.34
CA ILE A 88 -5.80 12.10 -7.28
C ILE A 88 -4.99 12.85 -8.33
N GLN A 89 -3.65 12.86 -8.17
CA GLN A 89 -2.72 13.49 -9.11
C GLN A 89 -1.34 12.80 -9.09
N PRO A 90 -0.69 12.57 -10.26
CA PRO A 90 0.70 12.13 -10.33
C PRO A 90 1.69 13.23 -9.87
N PRO A 91 2.91 12.88 -9.41
CA PRO A 91 3.47 11.53 -9.31
C PRO A 91 3.31 10.85 -7.94
N MET A 92 2.83 11.55 -6.91
CA MET A 92 2.86 11.04 -5.52
C MET A 92 1.55 10.43 -5.04
N ALA A 93 0.40 10.80 -5.62
CA ALA A 93 -0.92 10.32 -5.19
C ALA A 93 -1.60 9.48 -6.30
N THR A 94 -0.98 8.36 -6.67
CA THR A 94 -1.51 7.44 -7.70
C THR A 94 -2.54 6.45 -7.15
N GLY A 95 -2.53 6.23 -5.83
CA GLY A 95 -3.40 5.33 -5.09
C GLY A 95 -3.42 3.90 -5.63
N TRP A 96 -4.50 3.17 -5.39
CA TRP A 96 -4.63 1.76 -5.79
C TRP A 96 -5.40 1.56 -7.09
N SER A 97 -5.62 2.62 -7.88
CA SER A 97 -6.50 2.58 -9.05
C SER A 97 -6.07 1.52 -10.08
N ARG A 98 -4.76 1.35 -10.30
CA ARG A 98 -4.24 0.34 -11.23
C ARG A 98 -4.44 -1.08 -10.70
N SER A 99 -4.08 -1.33 -9.44
CA SER A 99 -4.29 -2.63 -8.80
C SER A 99 -5.77 -3.00 -8.74
N ILE A 100 -6.64 -2.09 -8.31
CA ILE A 100 -8.08 -2.31 -8.27
C ILE A 100 -8.62 -2.59 -9.68
N GLN A 101 -8.21 -1.82 -10.69
CA GLN A 101 -8.60 -2.08 -12.07
C GLN A 101 -8.18 -3.50 -12.51
N TYR A 102 -6.93 -3.90 -12.25
CA TYR A 102 -6.43 -5.23 -12.59
C TYR A 102 -7.23 -6.34 -11.91
N PHE A 103 -7.51 -6.20 -10.61
CA PHE A 103 -8.32 -7.17 -9.87
C PHE A 103 -9.74 -7.28 -10.44
N MET A 104 -10.34 -6.17 -10.86
CA MET A 104 -11.65 -6.18 -11.53
C MET A 104 -11.61 -6.89 -12.88
N GLU A 105 -10.49 -6.78 -13.62
CA GLU A 105 -10.24 -7.56 -14.83
C GLU A 105 -10.09 -9.07 -14.53
N GLN A 106 -9.75 -9.44 -13.28
CA GLN A 106 -9.75 -10.82 -12.77
C GLN A 106 -11.06 -11.23 -12.07
N ASN A 107 -12.18 -10.57 -12.38
CA ASN A 107 -13.54 -10.84 -11.85
C ASN A 107 -13.78 -10.47 -10.38
N TYR A 108 -12.91 -9.67 -9.75
CA TYR A 108 -13.27 -9.02 -8.49
C TYR A 108 -14.26 -7.86 -8.74
N THR A 109 -14.99 -7.47 -7.71
CA THR A 109 -15.88 -6.30 -7.76
C THR A 109 -15.63 -5.38 -6.56
N SER A 110 -16.34 -4.25 -6.48
CA SER A 110 -16.31 -3.40 -5.29
C SER A 110 -16.75 -4.13 -4.01
N ALA A 111 -17.45 -5.26 -4.13
CA ALA A 111 -17.87 -6.08 -3.00
C ALA A 111 -16.70 -6.77 -2.29
N GLU A 112 -15.54 -6.86 -2.94
CA GLU A 112 -14.36 -7.57 -2.43
C GLU A 112 -13.11 -6.70 -2.36
N LEU A 113 -13.11 -5.51 -2.96
CA LEU A 113 -11.94 -4.63 -3.00
C LEU A 113 -12.19 -3.40 -2.15
N TYR A 114 -11.31 -3.14 -1.17
CA TYR A 114 -11.49 -2.09 -0.17
C TYR A 114 -10.24 -1.23 -0.04
N ALA A 115 -10.42 0.09 -0.01
CA ALA A 115 -9.36 1.04 0.28
C ALA A 115 -9.94 2.27 0.98
N THR A 116 -9.18 2.84 1.91
CA THR A 116 -9.50 4.13 2.53
C THR A 116 -8.22 4.94 2.65
N THR A 117 -8.35 6.26 2.60
CA THR A 117 -7.22 7.15 2.76
C THR A 117 -6.96 7.37 4.24
N TRP A 118 -5.76 7.03 4.72
CA TRP A 118 -5.34 7.25 6.11
C TRP A 118 -4.26 8.34 6.18
N GLY A 119 -4.22 9.04 7.32
CA GLY A 119 -3.33 10.19 7.47
C GLY A 119 -3.62 11.32 6.48
N GLU A 120 -2.65 12.21 6.34
CA GLU A 120 -2.72 13.31 5.39
C GLU A 120 -2.30 12.88 3.98
N THR A 121 -3.04 13.36 2.98
CA THR A 121 -2.65 13.24 1.58
C THR A 121 -1.91 14.47 1.13
N TRP A 122 -1.16 14.35 0.03
CA TRP A 122 -0.64 15.53 -0.68
C TRP A 122 -1.73 16.57 -1.01
N ALA A 123 -2.96 16.10 -1.29
CA ALA A 123 -4.06 16.96 -1.70
C ALA A 123 -4.73 17.70 -0.53
N SER A 124 -4.54 17.24 0.72
CA SER A 124 -5.27 17.70 1.90
C SER A 124 -4.42 18.42 2.95
N GLY A 125 -3.08 18.48 2.82
CA GLY A 125 -2.20 18.98 3.88
C GLY A 125 -0.85 19.53 3.43
N SER A 126 -0.27 20.36 4.30
CA SER A 126 1.06 20.94 4.14
C SER A 126 2.12 19.85 4.34
N ILE A 127 3.02 19.64 3.36
CA ILE A 127 4.25 18.83 3.52
C ILE A 127 4.91 19.06 4.90
N VAL A 128 4.87 20.30 5.39
CA VAL A 128 5.48 20.68 6.66
C VAL A 128 4.91 19.88 7.84
N ASP A 129 3.60 19.60 7.88
CA ASP A 129 2.98 18.88 8.99
C ASP A 129 3.34 17.38 8.95
N ALA A 130 3.27 16.76 7.76
CA ALA A 130 3.76 15.40 7.56
C ALA A 130 5.24 15.25 7.98
N HIS A 131 6.08 16.25 7.67
CA HIS A 131 7.50 16.27 8.04
C HIS A 131 7.76 16.57 9.52
N SER A 132 6.84 17.23 10.22
CA SER A 132 7.04 17.74 11.58
C SER A 132 6.37 16.91 12.67
N THR A 133 5.39 16.07 12.35
CA THR A 133 4.69 15.24 13.34
C THR A 133 4.34 13.87 12.77
N ILE A 134 4.46 12.83 13.61
CA ILE A 134 4.02 11.47 13.27
C ILE A 134 2.85 11.08 14.19
N HIS A 135 1.77 10.60 13.57
CA HIS A 135 0.53 10.21 14.25
C HIS A 135 0.38 8.68 14.31
N THR A 136 1.40 8.00 14.84
CA THR A 136 1.52 6.54 14.76
C THR A 136 0.33 5.83 15.40
N CYS A 137 0.00 6.13 16.67
CA CYS A 137 -1.10 5.46 17.35
C CYS A 137 -2.46 5.78 16.71
N THR A 138 -2.67 7.04 16.30
CA THR A 138 -3.88 7.46 15.60
C THR A 138 -4.08 6.65 14.31
N ASN A 139 -3.03 6.55 13.48
CA ASN A 139 -3.07 5.82 12.22
C ASN A 139 -3.23 4.31 12.41
N LEU A 140 -2.56 3.72 13.41
CA LEU A 140 -2.72 2.30 13.74
C LEU A 140 -4.14 1.97 14.17
N MET A 141 -4.75 2.81 15.02
CA MET A 141 -6.13 2.59 15.46
C MET A 141 -7.13 2.76 14.32
N TYR A 142 -6.94 3.76 13.46
CA TYR A 142 -7.75 3.98 12.25
C TYR A 142 -7.71 2.75 11.32
N LEU A 143 -6.51 2.32 10.93
CA LEU A 143 -6.31 1.16 10.06
C LEU A 143 -6.84 -0.14 10.70
N ARG A 144 -6.64 -0.31 12.01
CA ARG A 144 -7.17 -1.46 12.75
C ARG A 144 -8.69 -1.51 12.71
N LYS A 145 -9.36 -0.37 12.91
CA LYS A 145 -10.82 -0.28 12.83
C LYS A 145 -11.31 -0.52 11.41
N PHE A 146 -10.61 -0.03 10.38
CA PHE A 146 -10.98 -0.28 8.99
C PHE A 146 -10.93 -1.77 8.64
N VAL A 147 -9.86 -2.48 9.02
CA VAL A 147 -9.75 -3.94 8.81
C VAL A 147 -10.90 -4.69 9.48
N ARG A 148 -11.25 -4.32 10.72
CA ARG A 148 -12.38 -4.94 11.45
C ARG A 148 -13.72 -4.61 10.80
N ALA A 149 -13.94 -3.36 10.40
CA ALA A 149 -15.14 -2.95 9.70
C ALA A 149 -15.34 -3.73 8.40
N VAL A 150 -14.28 -3.92 7.60
CA VAL A 150 -14.35 -4.76 6.39
C VAL A 150 -14.66 -6.21 6.75
N LEU A 151 -13.99 -6.82 7.72
CA LEU A 151 -14.27 -8.19 8.17
C LEU A 151 -15.73 -8.37 8.62
N ASP A 152 -16.25 -7.44 9.41
CA ASP A 152 -17.57 -7.51 10.04
C ASP A 152 -18.68 -7.21 9.02
N TYR A 153 -18.51 -6.17 8.20
CA TYR A 153 -19.40 -5.85 7.09
C TYR A 153 -19.47 -6.99 6.07
N THR A 154 -18.31 -7.60 5.81
CA THR A 154 -18.26 -8.67 4.83
C THR A 154 -18.78 -10.00 5.41
N GLY A 155 -18.65 -10.21 6.72
CA GLY A 155 -18.83 -11.53 7.33
C GLY A 155 -17.81 -12.54 6.83
N ALA A 156 -16.70 -12.08 6.22
CA ALA A 156 -15.66 -12.97 5.72
C ALA A 156 -14.86 -13.56 6.87
N ARG A 157 -14.47 -14.83 6.72
CA ARG A 157 -13.63 -15.51 7.72
C ARG A 157 -12.24 -14.86 7.77
N LYS A 158 -11.69 -14.50 6.61
CA LYS A 158 -10.39 -13.84 6.46
C LYS A 158 -10.45 -12.71 5.42
N VAL A 159 -9.42 -11.87 5.41
CA VAL A 159 -9.12 -10.87 4.38
C VAL A 159 -7.69 -11.03 3.90
N ASP A 160 -7.41 -10.53 2.69
CA ASP A 160 -6.06 -10.29 2.20
C ASP A 160 -5.71 -8.80 2.35
N ILE A 161 -4.44 -8.50 2.58
CA ILE A 161 -3.96 -7.14 2.80
C ILE A 161 -2.74 -6.88 1.93
N ILE A 162 -2.79 -5.81 1.16
CA ILE A 162 -1.67 -5.32 0.35
C ILE A 162 -1.32 -3.92 0.86
N ALA A 163 -0.10 -3.76 1.38
CA ALA A 163 0.38 -2.49 1.93
C ALA A 163 1.61 -2.00 1.17
N HIS A 164 1.77 -0.69 1.04
CA HIS A 164 2.90 -0.06 0.35
C HIS A 164 3.68 0.91 1.23
N SER A 165 5.00 0.93 1.08
CA SER A 165 5.89 1.93 1.68
C SER A 165 5.74 1.98 3.21
N PHE A 166 5.52 3.18 3.76
CA PHE A 166 5.32 3.46 5.18
C PHE A 166 4.14 2.66 5.78
N ALA A 167 3.14 2.27 5.00
CA ALA A 167 2.05 1.45 5.53
C ALA A 167 2.50 0.03 5.87
N VAL A 168 3.62 -0.47 5.33
CA VAL A 168 4.00 -1.87 5.56
C VAL A 168 4.29 -2.12 7.04
N PRO A 169 5.20 -1.41 7.74
CA PRO A 169 5.43 -1.68 9.16
C PRO A 169 4.22 -1.32 10.03
N LEU A 170 3.45 -0.29 9.66
CA LEU A 170 2.19 0.04 10.34
C LEU A 170 1.20 -1.13 10.26
N MET A 171 0.96 -1.68 9.08
CA MET A 171 0.04 -2.80 8.91
C MET A 171 0.53 -4.06 9.60
N ARG A 172 1.83 -4.34 9.60
CA ARG A 172 2.37 -5.42 10.44
C ARG A 172 1.99 -5.23 11.90
N LYS A 173 2.11 -4.01 12.45
CA LYS A 173 1.69 -3.71 13.82
C LYS A 173 0.17 -3.79 14.01
N VAL A 174 -0.63 -3.31 13.07
CA VAL A 174 -2.10 -3.46 13.06
C VAL A 174 -2.50 -4.93 13.18
N LEU A 175 -1.81 -5.81 12.43
CA LEU A 175 -2.13 -7.22 12.35
C LEU A 175 -1.67 -8.02 13.55
N LYS A 176 -0.46 -7.77 14.03
CA LYS A 176 0.08 -8.42 15.24
C LYS A 176 -0.58 -7.92 16.52
N GLY A 177 -1.10 -6.69 16.50
CA GLY A 177 -1.81 -6.09 17.63
C GLY A 177 -0.88 -5.75 18.81
N GLY A 178 -1.39 -5.93 20.03
CA GLY A 178 -0.71 -5.58 21.28
C GLY A 178 -0.74 -4.08 21.60
N GLY A 179 0.10 -3.67 22.54
CA GLY A 179 0.30 -2.26 22.91
C GLY A 179 1.42 -1.59 22.11
N LEU A 180 1.38 -0.27 22.03
CA LEU A 180 2.45 0.58 21.52
C LEU A 180 2.54 1.88 22.34
N ILE A 181 3.77 2.31 22.62
CA ILE A 181 4.08 3.66 23.10
C ILE A 181 4.60 4.42 21.88
N ALA A 182 3.94 5.53 21.53
CA ALA A 182 4.24 6.35 20.36
C ALA A 182 4.36 7.82 20.75
N THR A 183 4.85 8.66 19.83
CA THR A 183 4.99 10.10 20.10
C THR A 183 3.65 10.81 20.24
N ASP A 184 2.59 10.29 19.61
CA ASP A 184 1.22 10.80 19.72
C ASP A 184 0.41 10.13 20.85
N GLY A 185 1.05 9.33 21.70
CA GLY A 185 0.47 8.71 22.88
C GLY A 185 0.59 7.18 22.92
N ASN A 186 -0.06 6.56 23.90
CA ASN A 186 -0.06 5.11 24.04
C ASN A 186 -1.36 4.53 23.50
N CYS A 187 -1.28 3.47 22.72
CA CYS A 187 -2.45 2.79 22.17
C CYS A 187 -2.41 1.28 22.41
N SER A 188 -3.61 0.71 22.57
CA SER A 188 -3.84 -0.74 22.62
C SER A 188 -4.62 -1.14 21.37
N ILE A 189 -3.93 -1.80 20.44
CA ILE A 189 -4.47 -2.16 19.12
C ILE A 189 -5.42 -3.37 19.23
N GLY A 190 -5.31 -4.12 20.34
CA GLY A 190 -6.08 -5.32 20.62
C GLY A 190 -5.32 -6.61 20.26
N PRO A 191 -6.00 -7.77 20.26
CA PRO A 191 -5.36 -9.06 20.01
C PRO A 191 -4.86 -9.19 18.55
N PRO A 192 -3.94 -10.12 18.26
CA PRO A 192 -3.55 -10.43 16.89
C PRO A 192 -4.75 -10.74 15.98
N LEU A 193 -4.66 -10.35 14.71
CA LEU A 193 -5.59 -10.72 13.64
C LEU A 193 -5.06 -11.84 12.76
N THR A 194 -3.98 -12.52 13.16
CA THR A 194 -3.30 -13.57 12.38
C THR A 194 -4.29 -14.59 11.80
N ASP A 195 -5.25 -15.07 12.58
CA ASP A 195 -6.25 -16.06 12.13
C ASP A 195 -7.36 -15.48 11.24
N ARG A 196 -7.40 -14.16 11.10
CA ARG A 196 -8.35 -13.39 10.29
C ARG A 196 -7.70 -12.78 9.04
N VAL A 197 -6.41 -13.01 8.81
CA VAL A 197 -5.70 -12.58 7.60
C VAL A 197 -5.15 -13.79 6.89
N ASP A 198 -5.52 -13.92 5.62
CA ASP A 198 -5.07 -15.00 4.76
C ASP A 198 -3.70 -14.66 4.18
N THR A 199 -3.62 -13.59 3.39
CA THR A 199 -2.36 -13.08 2.84
C THR A 199 -2.05 -11.67 3.32
N PHE A 200 -0.80 -11.42 3.68
CA PHE A 200 -0.23 -10.07 3.81
C PHE A 200 0.92 -9.87 2.81
N LEU A 201 0.78 -8.91 1.90
CA LEU A 201 1.81 -8.49 0.97
C LEU A 201 2.33 -7.10 1.33
N GLY A 202 3.61 -7.01 1.69
CA GLY A 202 4.31 -5.73 1.86
C GLY A 202 5.08 -5.33 0.61
N ILE A 203 4.83 -4.13 0.09
CA ILE A 203 5.51 -3.57 -1.10
C ILE A 203 6.42 -2.43 -0.66
N ALA A 204 7.73 -2.54 -0.88
CA ALA A 204 8.72 -1.49 -0.60
C ALA A 204 8.66 -0.94 0.84
N GLY A 205 8.38 -1.79 1.83
CA GLY A 205 8.32 -1.40 3.25
C GLY A 205 9.69 -1.13 3.86
N ALA A 206 9.76 -0.29 4.90
CA ALA A 206 11.01 -0.02 5.63
C ALA A 206 11.06 -0.78 6.98
N ASN A 207 11.00 -2.11 6.94
CA ASN A 207 10.91 -2.96 8.14
C ASN A 207 12.16 -2.93 9.02
N TYR A 208 13.31 -2.55 8.48
CA TYR A 208 14.59 -2.41 9.21
C TYR A 208 15.07 -0.96 9.31
N GLY A 209 14.17 -0.02 9.03
CA GLY A 209 14.45 1.41 9.02
C GLY A 209 14.97 1.90 7.66
N LEU A 210 15.17 3.21 7.58
CA LEU A 210 15.69 3.86 6.38
C LEU A 210 17.09 4.39 6.69
N CYS A 211 18.07 4.06 5.86
CA CYS A 211 19.44 4.47 6.14
C CYS A 211 19.61 6.00 6.19
N MET A 212 18.83 6.74 5.40
CA MET A 212 18.77 8.21 5.49
C MET A 212 18.38 8.74 6.88
N CYS A 213 17.63 7.96 7.67
CA CYS A 213 17.25 8.32 9.04
C CYS A 213 18.39 8.14 10.05
N GLN A 214 19.52 7.52 9.69
CA GLN A 214 20.65 7.34 10.59
C GLN A 214 21.17 8.67 11.15
N LEU A 215 21.22 9.70 10.31
CA LEU A 215 21.73 11.04 10.66
C LEU A 215 20.61 12.06 10.92
N ALA A 216 19.35 11.64 10.80
CA ALA A 216 18.19 12.52 10.73
C ALA A 216 17.18 12.22 11.83
N GLN A 217 17.66 11.82 13.02
CA GLN A 217 16.86 11.19 14.09
C GLN A 217 15.59 11.92 14.53
N THR A 218 15.45 13.22 14.28
CA THR A 218 14.26 13.96 14.71
C THR A 218 13.59 14.71 13.57
N ILE A 219 14.29 14.89 12.44
CA ILE A 219 13.80 15.64 11.30
C ILE A 219 14.20 14.89 10.03
N PRO A 220 13.24 14.38 9.25
CA PRO A 220 11.79 14.48 9.49
C PRO A 220 11.33 13.64 10.71
N ALA A 221 10.17 13.96 11.28
CA ALA A 221 9.66 13.34 12.51
C ALA A 221 9.59 11.79 12.44
N TRP A 222 9.36 11.24 11.25
CA TRP A 222 9.36 9.79 11.03
C TRP A 222 10.74 9.13 11.10
N CYS A 223 11.84 9.86 11.26
CA CYS A 223 13.16 9.28 11.47
C CYS A 223 13.51 9.05 12.95
N ASN A 224 12.54 9.20 13.86
CA ASN A 224 12.75 9.03 15.29
C ASN A 224 12.95 7.58 15.75
N ALA A 225 13.60 7.44 16.91
CA ALA A 225 14.00 6.16 17.50
C ALA A 225 12.91 5.51 18.37
N LEU A 226 11.77 6.16 18.60
CA LEU A 226 10.65 5.59 19.34
C LEU A 226 9.70 4.85 18.40
N ASP A 227 9.06 5.58 17.49
CA ASP A 227 8.01 5.07 16.60
C ASP A 227 8.24 5.37 15.11
N GLY A 228 9.44 5.86 14.78
CA GLY A 228 9.87 6.15 13.41
C GLY A 228 10.62 4.99 12.74
N TYR A 229 11.41 5.35 11.73
CA TYR A 229 12.17 4.46 10.84
C TYR A 229 13.68 4.59 11.05
N TYR A 230 14.10 4.99 12.25
CA TYR A 230 15.49 5.06 12.64
C TYR A 230 16.16 3.68 12.52
N PRO A 231 17.29 3.54 11.79
CA PRO A 231 17.96 2.26 11.59
C PRO A 231 19.01 1.93 12.67
N GLY A 232 19.24 2.78 13.68
CA GLY A 232 20.39 2.62 14.58
C GLY A 232 21.62 3.38 14.08
N TYR A 233 22.55 3.71 14.98
CA TYR A 233 23.76 4.48 14.65
C TYR A 233 24.89 3.58 14.16
N THR A 234 24.99 2.40 14.74
CA THR A 234 25.98 1.39 14.40
C THR A 234 25.32 0.03 14.38
N CYS A 235 25.93 -0.90 13.69
CA CYS A 235 25.54 -2.29 13.71
C CYS A 235 26.79 -3.13 13.76
N GLU A 236 27.02 -3.77 14.91
CA GLU A 236 28.30 -4.41 15.23
C GLU A 236 29.45 -3.40 15.09
N ASP A 237 30.43 -3.66 14.23
CA ASP A 237 31.57 -2.79 13.93
C ASP A 237 31.32 -1.77 12.81
N GLN A 238 30.17 -1.84 12.13
CA GLN A 238 29.84 -1.00 10.99
C GLN A 238 29.23 0.34 11.42
N ILE A 239 29.66 1.41 10.76
CA ILE A 239 29.29 2.80 11.11
C ILE A 239 28.35 3.43 10.08
N LEU A 240 28.28 2.95 8.83
CA LEU A 240 27.42 3.53 7.80
C LEU A 240 26.44 2.48 7.27
N CYS A 241 25.14 2.69 7.51
CA CYS A 241 24.11 1.71 7.16
C CYS A 241 23.98 1.41 5.66
N GLY A 242 24.40 2.35 4.80
CA GLY A 242 24.25 2.28 3.36
C GLY A 242 25.44 1.69 2.63
N TYR A 243 26.57 1.52 3.33
CA TYR A 243 27.79 0.91 2.81
C TYR A 243 28.29 -0.18 3.77
N PRO A 244 27.48 -1.23 3.99
CA PRO A 244 27.83 -2.29 4.92
C PRO A 244 28.86 -3.25 4.32
N ASP A 245 29.83 -3.70 5.12
CA ASP A 245 30.79 -4.75 4.73
C ASP A 245 30.16 -6.17 4.76
N GLY A 246 28.96 -6.30 5.32
CA GLY A 246 28.16 -7.52 5.38
C GLY A 246 26.84 -7.34 6.13
N GLU A 247 25.97 -8.36 6.13
CA GLU A 247 24.76 -8.37 6.98
C GLU A 247 25.18 -8.45 8.46
N CYS A 248 24.64 -7.57 9.29
CA CYS A 248 24.87 -7.57 10.74
C CYS A 248 23.56 -7.64 11.52
N LYS A 249 23.64 -8.02 12.80
CA LYS A 249 22.48 -8.07 13.67
C LYS A 249 22.19 -6.69 14.26
N GLN A 250 21.29 -5.96 13.60
CA GLN A 250 20.79 -4.66 14.05
C GLN A 250 20.23 -4.74 15.49
N LYS A 251 20.56 -3.74 16.30
CA LYS A 251 20.10 -3.55 17.69
C LYS A 251 19.90 -2.06 17.94
N ASN A 252 19.05 -1.69 18.91
CA ASN A 252 18.85 -0.29 19.32
C ASN A 252 18.48 0.64 18.14
N TYR A 253 17.68 0.11 17.22
CA TYR A 253 17.04 0.92 16.18
C TYR A 253 15.66 1.35 16.69
N SER A 254 14.79 1.91 15.83
CA SER A 254 13.47 2.36 16.26
C SER A 254 12.76 1.32 17.14
N ALA A 255 12.33 1.69 18.35
CA ALA A 255 11.71 0.78 19.31
C ALA A 255 10.46 0.10 18.72
N PHE A 256 9.72 0.83 17.89
CA PHE A 256 8.62 0.30 17.10
C PHE A 256 9.05 -0.82 16.15
N LEU A 257 10.07 -0.60 15.32
CA LEU A 257 10.55 -1.60 14.37
C LEU A 257 11.27 -2.77 15.05
N GLU A 258 12.00 -2.51 16.14
CA GLU A 258 12.67 -3.53 16.95
C GLU A 258 11.66 -4.43 17.65
N GLY A 259 10.66 -3.86 18.32
CA GLY A 259 9.55 -4.61 18.89
C GLY A 259 8.80 -5.42 17.83
N LEU A 260 8.55 -4.83 16.66
CA LEU A 260 7.82 -5.47 15.57
C LEU A 260 8.58 -6.68 14.99
N ASN A 261 9.90 -6.57 14.83
CA ASN A 261 10.74 -7.64 14.27
C ASN A 261 11.08 -8.74 15.29
N ASN A 262 11.06 -8.43 16.59
CA ASN A 262 11.33 -9.40 17.65
C ASN A 262 10.08 -10.17 18.11
N ASP A 263 8.88 -9.66 17.84
CA ASP A 263 7.64 -10.35 18.18
C ASP A 263 7.38 -11.53 17.20
N PRO A 264 7.23 -12.78 17.69
CA PRO A 264 7.10 -13.98 16.86
C PRO A 264 5.70 -14.16 16.24
N THR A 265 4.72 -13.33 16.62
CA THR A 265 3.36 -13.37 16.05
C THR A 265 3.43 -13.18 14.54
N ARG A 266 2.68 -13.95 13.75
CA ARG A 266 2.63 -13.76 12.29
C ARG A 266 1.61 -12.70 11.91
N GLU A 267 1.89 -11.96 10.85
CA GLU A 267 0.94 -10.98 10.30
C GLU A 267 -0.27 -11.65 9.63
N ALA A 268 -0.04 -12.80 9.00
CA ALA A 268 -1.04 -13.56 8.24
C ALA A 268 -0.62 -15.05 8.13
N GLU A 269 -1.50 -15.88 7.56
CA GLU A 269 -1.14 -17.26 7.18
C GLU A 269 0.00 -17.25 6.14
N HIS A 270 -0.14 -16.43 5.10
CA HIS A 270 0.84 -16.22 4.04
C HIS A 270 1.39 -14.78 4.08
N VAL A 271 2.70 -14.63 4.23
CA VAL A 271 3.37 -13.33 4.29
C VAL A 271 4.36 -13.21 3.15
N TYR A 272 4.19 -12.19 2.32
CA TYR A 272 5.07 -11.91 1.17
C TYR A 272 5.62 -10.49 1.26
N ALA A 273 6.81 -10.30 0.69
CA ALA A 273 7.38 -8.97 0.54
C ALA A 273 7.97 -8.79 -0.87
N MET A 274 7.80 -7.61 -1.45
CA MET A 274 8.49 -7.26 -2.68
C MET A 274 9.07 -5.86 -2.64
N TRP A 275 10.20 -5.67 -3.32
CA TRP A 275 10.92 -4.41 -3.36
C TRP A 275 11.75 -4.30 -4.65
N SER A 276 12.50 -3.21 -4.79
CA SER A 276 13.35 -2.97 -5.94
C SER A 276 14.77 -2.59 -5.52
N ASP A 277 15.74 -3.08 -6.29
CA ASP A 277 17.16 -2.70 -6.17
C ASP A 277 17.42 -1.28 -6.69
N VAL A 278 16.47 -0.69 -7.42
CA VAL A 278 16.56 0.68 -7.96
C VAL A 278 15.53 1.62 -7.32
N ASP A 279 14.99 1.25 -6.16
CA ASP A 279 14.06 2.08 -5.39
C ASP A 279 14.75 3.36 -4.91
N GLU A 280 14.34 4.49 -5.47
CA GLU A 280 14.88 5.82 -5.21
C GLU A 280 14.47 6.40 -3.84
N THR A 281 13.48 5.80 -3.18
CA THR A 281 13.02 6.24 -1.85
C THR A 281 13.71 5.45 -0.74
N LEU A 282 13.84 4.12 -0.92
CA LEU A 282 14.55 3.29 0.06
C LEU A 282 16.06 3.55 0.04
N LEU A 283 16.59 4.00 -1.11
CA LEU A 283 18.02 4.26 -1.37
C LEU A 283 18.89 3.02 -1.14
N PHE A 284 20.19 3.12 -1.47
CA PHE A 284 21.18 2.07 -1.19
C PHE A 284 20.76 0.66 -1.61
N ARG A 285 20.08 0.54 -2.77
CA ARG A 285 19.51 -0.72 -3.30
C ARG A 285 18.50 -1.39 -2.37
N GLY A 286 17.77 -0.60 -1.58
CA GLY A 286 16.84 -1.09 -0.58
C GLY A 286 17.51 -1.76 0.62
N MET A 287 18.81 -1.52 0.84
CA MET A 287 19.58 -2.16 1.89
C MET A 287 19.73 -1.23 3.11
N THR A 288 19.74 -1.83 4.28
CA THR A 288 20.07 -1.19 5.56
C THR A 288 20.86 -2.21 6.38
N TRP A 289 22.10 -1.87 6.74
CA TRP A 289 22.98 -2.76 7.52
C TRP A 289 23.20 -4.14 6.88
N GLY A 290 23.35 -4.16 5.56
CA GLY A 290 23.63 -5.36 4.77
C GLY A 290 22.39 -6.24 4.55
N LYS A 291 21.21 -5.76 4.93
CA LYS A 291 19.95 -6.48 4.82
C LYS A 291 18.91 -5.71 4.01
N PRO A 292 18.07 -6.37 3.19
CA PRO A 292 16.97 -5.68 2.52
C PRO A 292 15.98 -5.12 3.54
N THR A 293 15.78 -3.80 3.57
CA THR A 293 14.89 -3.17 4.56
C THR A 293 13.44 -3.59 4.38
N SER A 294 13.03 -3.93 3.16
CA SER A 294 11.68 -4.43 2.87
C SER A 294 11.43 -5.88 3.25
N ARG A 295 12.45 -6.62 3.68
CA ARG A 295 12.27 -7.98 4.18
C ARG A 295 11.34 -7.98 5.40
N ILE A 296 10.37 -8.89 5.42
CA ILE A 296 9.54 -9.16 6.59
C ILE A 296 10.08 -10.44 7.28
N PRO A 297 10.37 -10.40 8.60
CA PRO A 297 10.69 -11.61 9.36
C PRO A 297 9.64 -12.72 9.16
N GLY A 298 10.08 -13.93 8.82
CA GLY A 298 9.19 -15.08 8.67
C GLY A 298 8.32 -15.08 7.39
N MET A 299 8.59 -14.21 6.41
CA MET A 299 7.89 -14.21 5.11
C MET A 299 8.06 -15.55 4.37
N ASN A 300 7.00 -15.97 3.70
CA ASN A 300 6.92 -17.18 2.88
C ASN A 300 7.65 -17.03 1.55
N GLY A 301 7.73 -15.82 0.99
CA GLY A 301 8.36 -15.56 -0.29
C GLY A 301 8.69 -14.10 -0.51
N ARG A 302 9.50 -13.84 -1.53
CA ARG A 302 9.84 -12.49 -1.97
C ARG A 302 9.99 -12.37 -3.48
N TRP A 303 9.74 -11.17 -3.99
CA TRP A 303 10.12 -10.78 -5.34
C TRP A 303 10.92 -9.49 -5.33
N VAL A 304 11.95 -9.42 -6.17
CA VAL A 304 12.84 -8.24 -6.26
C VAL A 304 12.88 -7.76 -7.70
N SER A 305 12.57 -6.48 -7.89
CA SER A 305 12.69 -5.79 -9.18
C SER A 305 14.08 -5.21 -9.37
N ASP A 306 14.54 -5.21 -10.61
CA ASP A 306 15.77 -4.52 -11.04
C ASP A 306 15.49 -3.19 -11.76
N ARG A 307 14.21 -2.81 -11.90
CA ARG A 307 13.80 -1.70 -12.79
C ARG A 307 12.69 -0.79 -12.27
N ASN A 308 11.94 -1.19 -11.24
CA ASN A 308 10.80 -0.41 -10.77
C ASN A 308 11.25 0.62 -9.73
N SER A 309 10.83 1.88 -9.90
CA SER A 309 10.89 2.91 -8.86
C SER A 309 9.98 2.59 -7.67
N HIS A 310 10.06 3.39 -6.60
CA HIS A 310 9.29 3.18 -5.36
C HIS A 310 7.77 3.11 -5.60
N ILE A 311 7.23 4.04 -6.40
CA ILE A 311 5.81 4.06 -6.77
C ILE A 311 5.51 3.00 -7.83
N ALA A 312 6.42 2.76 -8.80
CA ALA A 312 6.23 1.73 -9.80
C ALA A 312 6.18 0.31 -9.21
N MET A 313 6.83 0.07 -8.06
CA MET A 313 6.71 -1.18 -7.31
C MET A 313 5.27 -1.46 -6.85
N LYS A 314 4.46 -0.42 -6.63
CA LYS A 314 3.02 -0.53 -6.39
C LYS A 314 2.23 -0.53 -7.71
N ASP A 315 2.54 0.37 -8.62
CA ASP A 315 1.68 0.65 -9.77
C ASP A 315 1.82 -0.34 -10.93
N LEU A 316 2.98 -0.98 -11.10
CA LEU A 316 3.32 -1.80 -12.27
C LEU A 316 3.53 -3.28 -11.93
N THR A 317 3.06 -3.71 -10.76
CA THR A 317 3.22 -5.08 -10.22
C THR A 317 1.87 -5.71 -9.88
N GLU A 318 0.79 -5.22 -10.49
CA GLU A 318 -0.60 -5.65 -10.28
C GLU A 318 -0.76 -7.18 -10.33
N LEU A 319 -0.12 -7.81 -11.33
CA LEU A 319 -0.08 -9.26 -11.48
C LEU A 319 0.53 -9.96 -10.27
N ARG A 320 1.66 -9.47 -9.74
CA ARG A 320 2.30 -10.05 -8.54
C ARG A 320 1.46 -9.88 -7.29
N GLN A 321 0.76 -8.75 -7.19
CA GLN A 321 -0.18 -8.51 -6.11
C GLN A 321 -1.34 -9.52 -6.14
N TYR A 322 -1.88 -9.77 -7.33
CA TYR A 322 -2.91 -10.77 -7.55
C TYR A 322 -2.42 -12.20 -7.26
N GLU A 323 -1.25 -12.59 -7.78
CA GLU A 323 -0.68 -13.92 -7.53
C GLU A 323 -0.45 -14.18 -6.03
N ALA A 324 -0.01 -13.16 -5.28
CA ALA A 324 0.21 -13.29 -3.85
C ALA A 324 -1.08 -13.65 -3.11
N VAL A 325 -2.19 -12.96 -3.43
CA VAL A 325 -3.47 -13.13 -2.70
C VAL A 325 -4.33 -14.27 -3.26
N ALA A 326 -4.31 -14.51 -4.57
CA ALA A 326 -5.14 -15.53 -5.21
C ALA A 326 -4.47 -16.90 -5.28
N HIS A 327 -3.14 -16.96 -5.28
CA HIS A 327 -2.36 -18.19 -5.50
C HIS A 327 -1.33 -18.47 -4.42
N HIS A 328 -1.19 -17.59 -3.42
CA HIS A 328 -0.18 -17.69 -2.37
C HIS A 328 1.22 -17.90 -2.96
N SER A 329 1.58 -17.10 -3.96
CA SER A 329 2.88 -17.17 -4.65
C SER A 329 3.36 -15.77 -5.05
N ILE A 330 4.67 -15.54 -5.06
CA ILE A 330 5.29 -14.27 -5.48
C ILE A 330 6.62 -14.48 -6.21
#